data_AF-A0A259DKF0-F1
#
_entry.id   AF-A0A259DKF0-F1
#
_cell.length_a   1.000
_cell.length_b   1.000
_cell.length_c   1.000
_cell.angle_alpha   90.00
_cell.angle_beta   90.00
_cell.angle_gamma   90.00
#
_symmetry.space_group_name_H-M   'P 1'
#
loop_
_entity.id
_entity.type
_entity.pdbx_description
1 polymer ?
#
loop_
_entity_poly.entity_id
_entity_poly.type
_entity_poly.pdbx_seq_one_letter_code
_entity_poly.pdbx_strand_id
1 'polypeptide(L)'
;MDTNVSTPQAVATVISVEGQAFARDPAGQMRALKAGDVLREGDTIVTMPGGQVQLAFLDGHMLSLLPNESFQFTAETSPTSRPDVAEASLPAGEAERVIQALERGENIDDLLDPTAAGLDGGGNNGGNDFVRLLRITESLTTQGFVFGDAASREGLSPQEDGVTVGGVATSNPFNFAPVAEDVAATGQEDAASISLTLAASDIDGAIASYTITSLPSNGVLYRDSALSQVIDVGDSITSPTVYLVPGTNWFGSTSFRYTATDNQGRISNSATAIFNIESVNDAPTITITANDFTEDDGSAVDGAVAATYVT
;
A
#
# COMPACT_ATOMS: atom_id res chain seq x y z
N MET A 1 -16.16 -43.83 25.78
CA MET A 1 -14.79 -43.31 25.65
C MET A 1 -14.74 -42.65 24.29
N ASP A 2 -15.04 -41.36 24.23
CA ASP A 2 -15.01 -40.59 22.99
C ASP A 2 -13.58 -40.07 22.78
N THR A 3 -12.88 -40.70 21.84
CA THR A 3 -11.48 -40.41 21.49
C THR A 3 -11.40 -39.47 20.29
N ASN A 4 -12.09 -38.33 20.34
CA ASN A 4 -11.83 -37.21 19.43
C ASN A 4 -11.15 -36.09 20.20
N VAL A 5 -9.95 -36.38 20.71
CA VAL A 5 -9.01 -35.29 21.00
C VAL A 5 -8.39 -34.95 19.67
N SER A 6 -9.00 -33.99 18.96
CA SER A 6 -8.33 -33.32 17.84
C SER A 6 -7.05 -32.74 18.42
N THR A 7 -5.89 -33.31 18.06
CA THR A 7 -4.61 -32.76 18.45
C THR A 7 -4.51 -31.38 17.79
N PRO A 8 -4.40 -30.28 18.57
CA PRO A 8 -4.42 -28.95 17.98
C PRO A 8 -3.26 -28.81 17.00
N GLN A 9 -3.58 -28.55 15.73
CA GLN A 9 -2.62 -28.52 14.64
C GLN A 9 -1.74 -27.26 14.76
N ALA A 10 -0.49 -27.37 14.34
CA ALA A 10 0.41 -26.21 14.25
C ALA A 10 -0.04 -25.30 13.08
N VAL A 11 -0.20 -24.00 13.36
CA VAL A 11 -0.74 -23.02 12.39
C VAL A 11 0.33 -21.99 11.99
N ALA A 12 1.23 -21.63 12.90
CA ALA A 12 2.30 -20.67 12.62
C ALA A 12 3.53 -20.90 13.51
N THR A 13 4.68 -20.36 13.11
CA THR A 13 5.90 -20.29 13.92
C THR A 13 6.26 -18.84 14.19
N VAL A 14 6.66 -18.53 15.43
CA VAL A 14 7.15 -17.21 15.81
C VAL A 14 8.52 -16.98 15.21
N ILE A 15 8.68 -15.92 14.42
CA ILE A 15 9.95 -15.52 13.81
C ILE A 15 10.72 -14.59 14.73
N SER A 16 10.04 -13.60 15.31
CA SER A 16 10.65 -12.64 16.23
C SER A 16 9.62 -12.12 17.24
N VAL A 17 10.14 -11.71 18.40
CA VAL A 17 9.37 -11.03 19.45
C VAL A 17 10.20 -9.85 19.92
N GLU A 18 9.65 -8.66 19.82
CA GLU A 18 10.17 -7.43 20.43
C GLU A 18 9.24 -7.06 21.60
N GLY A 19 9.79 -6.58 22.72
CA GLY A 19 9.00 -6.31 23.93
C GLY A 19 8.39 -7.56 24.58
N GLN A 20 7.18 -7.44 25.13
CA GLN A 20 6.50 -8.55 25.83
C GLN A 20 5.30 -9.06 25.04
N ALA A 21 5.25 -10.38 24.79
CA ALA A 21 4.14 -11.04 24.15
C ALA A 21 3.89 -12.45 24.72
N PHE A 22 2.64 -12.88 24.68
CA PHE A 22 2.19 -14.14 25.27
C PHE A 22 1.23 -14.87 24.32
N ALA A 23 1.29 -16.19 24.30
CA ALA A 23 0.22 -17.05 23.80
C ALA A 23 -0.66 -17.48 24.97
N ARG A 24 -1.97 -17.35 24.80
CA ARG A 24 -3.00 -17.88 25.66
C ARG A 24 -3.58 -19.13 25.02
N ASP A 25 -3.49 -20.27 25.68
CA ASP A 25 -4.12 -21.48 25.17
C ASP A 25 -5.66 -21.46 25.41
N PRO A 26 -6.42 -22.41 24.84
CA PRO A 26 -7.86 -22.52 25.07
C PRO A 26 -8.26 -22.75 26.54
N ALA A 27 -7.35 -23.26 27.37
CA ALA A 27 -7.56 -23.39 28.82
C ALA A 27 -7.35 -22.08 29.57
N GLY A 28 -6.93 -21.02 28.86
CA GLY A 28 -6.70 -19.68 29.37
C GLY A 28 -5.33 -19.49 30.00
N GLN A 29 -4.44 -20.47 29.91
CA GLN A 29 -3.08 -20.38 30.44
C GLN A 29 -2.22 -19.54 29.51
N MET A 30 -1.53 -18.56 30.10
CA MET A 30 -0.60 -17.68 29.40
C MET A 30 0.80 -18.30 29.37
N ARG A 31 1.46 -18.21 28.21
CA ARG A 31 2.83 -18.64 27.96
C ARG A 31 3.58 -17.53 27.24
N ALA A 32 4.71 -17.09 27.78
CA ALA A 32 5.54 -16.08 27.11
C ALA A 32 6.06 -16.62 25.76
N LEU A 33 6.04 -15.78 24.74
CA LEU A 33 6.50 -16.12 23.40
C LEU A 33 7.97 -15.81 23.20
N LYS A 34 8.63 -16.65 22.42
CA LYS A 34 9.99 -16.45 21.91
C LYS A 34 10.08 -16.89 20.45
N ALA A 35 11.09 -16.40 19.75
CA ALA A 35 11.41 -16.87 18.40
C ALA A 35 11.59 -18.39 18.37
N GLY A 36 11.00 -19.03 17.37
CA GLY A 36 10.96 -20.47 17.16
C GLY A 36 9.78 -21.19 17.85
N ASP A 37 8.95 -20.49 18.63
CA ASP A 37 7.77 -21.11 19.22
C ASP A 37 6.72 -21.44 18.15
N VAL A 38 6.13 -22.63 18.27
CA VAL A 38 5.02 -23.06 17.41
C VAL A 38 3.70 -22.66 18.06
N LEU A 39 2.84 -22.04 17.27
CA LEU A 39 1.47 -21.66 17.63
C LEU A 39 0.50 -22.67 17.07
N ARG A 40 -0.51 -23.02 17.87
CA ARG A 40 -1.50 -24.02 17.51
C ARG A 40 -2.87 -23.41 17.36
N GLU A 41 -3.74 -24.14 16.67
CA GLU A 41 -5.14 -23.78 16.58
C GLU A 41 -5.75 -23.63 17.99
N GLY A 42 -6.52 -22.55 18.18
CA GLY A 42 -7.12 -22.16 19.45
C GLY A 42 -6.26 -21.23 20.30
N ASP A 43 -4.96 -21.07 20.01
CA ASP A 43 -4.11 -20.12 20.73
C ASP A 43 -4.52 -18.67 20.42
N THR A 44 -4.51 -17.80 21.42
CA THR A 44 -4.61 -16.34 21.27
C THR A 44 -3.30 -15.67 21.62
N ILE A 45 -2.72 -14.94 20.68
CA ILE A 45 -1.54 -14.10 20.94
C ILE A 45 -2.01 -12.77 21.52
N VAL A 46 -1.27 -12.27 22.51
CA VAL A 46 -1.50 -10.98 23.15
C VAL A 46 -0.16 -10.25 23.23
N THR A 47 -0.07 -9.10 22.58
CA THR A 47 1.10 -8.21 22.68
C THR A 47 0.83 -7.11 23.71
N MET A 48 1.83 -6.81 24.53
CA MET A 48 1.77 -5.75 25.53
C MET A 48 2.18 -4.40 24.93
N PRO A 49 2.09 -3.27 25.66
CA PRO A 49 2.66 -1.99 25.19
C PRO A 49 4.14 -2.15 24.82
N GLY A 50 4.52 -1.70 23.62
CA GLY A 50 5.86 -1.89 23.05
C GLY A 50 6.20 -3.32 22.61
N GLY A 51 5.23 -4.24 22.65
CA GLY A 51 5.38 -5.61 22.19
C GLY A 51 5.04 -5.77 20.72
N GLN A 52 5.92 -6.34 19.91
CA GLN A 52 5.67 -6.71 18.52
C GLN A 52 6.01 -8.18 18.29
N VAL A 53 5.22 -8.88 17.50
CA VAL A 53 5.48 -10.29 17.16
C VAL A 53 5.38 -10.48 15.66
N GLN A 54 6.42 -11.07 15.06
CA GLN A 54 6.36 -11.51 13.67
C GLN A 54 6.20 -13.03 13.63
N LEU A 55 5.25 -13.49 12.82
CA LEU A 55 4.85 -14.88 12.68
C LEU A 55 4.99 -15.30 11.22
N ALA A 56 5.36 -16.55 10.99
CA ALA A 56 5.30 -17.19 9.67
C ALA A 56 4.29 -18.34 9.71
N PHE A 57 3.30 -18.29 8.82
CA PHE A 57 2.37 -19.38 8.58
C PHE A 57 3.03 -20.50 7.77
N LEU A 58 2.43 -21.69 7.79
CA LEU A 58 2.96 -22.86 7.07
C LEU A 58 2.99 -22.67 5.54
N ASP A 59 2.17 -21.77 5.01
CA ASP A 59 2.11 -21.40 3.59
C ASP A 59 3.16 -20.34 3.19
N GLY A 60 3.99 -19.90 4.13
CA GLY A 60 5.03 -18.90 3.91
C GLY A 60 4.55 -17.45 4.02
N HIS A 61 3.27 -17.21 4.30
CA HIS A 61 2.81 -15.86 4.62
C HIS A 61 3.30 -15.40 5.99
N MET A 62 3.58 -14.10 6.11
CA MET A 62 3.98 -13.49 7.37
C MET A 62 2.85 -12.63 7.94
N LEU A 63 2.71 -12.66 9.26
CA LEU A 63 1.83 -11.76 10.01
C LEU A 63 2.64 -11.04 11.07
N SER A 64 2.49 -9.72 11.12
CA SER A 64 3.07 -8.88 12.18
C SER A 64 1.94 -8.39 13.07
N LEU A 65 2.09 -8.61 14.38
CA LEU A 65 1.22 -8.08 15.42
C LEU A 65 1.90 -6.88 16.07
N LEU A 66 1.24 -5.73 16.04
CA LEU A 66 1.68 -4.46 16.62
C LEU A 66 1.42 -4.42 18.14
N PRO A 67 1.88 -3.38 18.87
CA PRO A 67 1.60 -3.24 20.29
C PRO A 67 0.12 -3.17 20.65
N ASN A 68 -0.27 -3.82 21.75
CA ASN A 68 -1.64 -3.90 22.27
C ASN A 68 -2.64 -4.60 21.34
N GLU A 69 -2.16 -5.51 20.49
CA GLU A 69 -2.99 -6.33 19.63
C GLU A 69 -3.19 -7.73 20.20
N SER A 70 -4.31 -8.34 19.84
CA SER A 70 -4.55 -9.75 20.09
C SER A 70 -5.05 -10.45 18.85
N PHE A 71 -4.55 -11.66 18.60
CA PHE A 71 -4.94 -12.46 17.44
C PHE A 71 -5.21 -13.90 17.86
N GLN A 72 -6.38 -14.44 17.49
CA GLN A 72 -6.75 -15.82 17.78
C GLN A 72 -6.62 -16.68 16.52
N PHE A 73 -5.97 -17.83 16.66
CA PHE A 73 -5.89 -18.84 15.61
C PHE A 73 -7.11 -19.75 15.66
N THR A 74 -7.86 -19.82 14.56
CA THR A 74 -8.98 -20.74 14.35
C THR A 74 -8.74 -21.61 13.12
N ALA A 75 -9.50 -22.70 12.96
CA ALA A 75 -9.51 -23.52 11.74
C ALA A 75 -9.54 -22.69 10.45
N GLU A 76 -10.31 -21.59 10.43
CA GLU A 76 -10.49 -20.69 9.29
C GLU A 76 -9.26 -19.83 8.95
N THR A 77 -8.35 -19.67 9.91
CA THR A 77 -7.05 -19.01 9.71
C THR A 77 -5.94 -20.00 9.32
N SER A 78 -6.27 -21.30 9.21
CA SER A 78 -5.36 -22.33 8.71
C SER A 78 -5.29 -22.30 7.18
N PRO A 79 -4.10 -22.43 6.57
CA PRO A 79 -3.97 -22.53 5.12
C PRO A 79 -4.73 -23.72 4.50
N THR A 80 -5.08 -24.74 5.29
CA THR A 80 -5.74 -25.97 4.85
C THR A 80 -7.26 -25.86 4.70
N SER A 81 -7.88 -24.76 5.13
CA SER A 81 -9.34 -24.54 4.99
C SER A 81 -9.70 -23.53 3.90
N ARG A 82 -8.71 -22.98 3.18
CA ARG A 82 -8.98 -22.08 2.06
C ARG A 82 -9.52 -22.89 0.88
N PRO A 83 -10.56 -22.40 0.18
CA PRO A 83 -11.05 -23.06 -1.04
C PRO A 83 -9.91 -23.27 -2.02
N ASP A 84 -9.72 -24.50 -2.47
CA ASP A 84 -8.70 -24.82 -3.47
C ASP A 84 -9.16 -24.30 -4.84
N VAL A 85 -8.22 -23.91 -5.71
CA VAL A 85 -8.51 -23.59 -7.11
C VAL A 85 -9.17 -24.77 -7.83
N ALA A 86 -8.94 -26.00 -7.36
CA ALA A 86 -9.63 -27.19 -7.83
C ALA A 86 -11.13 -27.21 -7.46
N GLU A 87 -11.53 -26.68 -6.30
CA GLU A 87 -12.94 -26.59 -5.89
C GLU A 87 -13.71 -25.51 -6.65
N ALA A 88 -13.02 -24.45 -7.09
CA ALA A 88 -13.58 -23.41 -7.96
C ALA A 88 -13.46 -23.73 -9.46
N SER A 89 -12.85 -24.86 -9.82
CA SER A 89 -12.64 -25.24 -11.22
C SER A 89 -13.90 -25.87 -11.82
N LEU A 90 -14.25 -25.43 -13.03
CA LEU A 90 -15.31 -26.09 -13.80
C LEU A 90 -14.82 -27.48 -14.26
N PRO A 91 -15.57 -28.56 -14.00
CA PRO A 91 -15.33 -29.87 -14.58
C PRO A 91 -15.08 -29.80 -16.10
N ALA A 92 -14.05 -30.51 -16.55
CA ALA A 92 -13.71 -30.56 -17.97
C ALA A 92 -14.90 -31.05 -18.81
N GLY A 93 -15.30 -30.26 -19.81
CA GLY A 93 -16.40 -30.56 -20.73
C GLY A 93 -17.77 -30.04 -20.31
N GLU A 94 -17.92 -29.40 -19.15
CA GLU A 94 -19.20 -28.78 -18.77
C GLU A 94 -19.55 -27.59 -19.65
N ALA A 95 -18.55 -26.78 -20.03
CA ALA A 95 -18.72 -25.70 -21.00
C ALA A 95 -19.23 -26.22 -22.35
N GLU A 96 -18.63 -27.30 -22.88
CA GLU A 96 -19.08 -27.95 -24.11
C GLU A 96 -20.52 -28.50 -24.01
N ARG A 97 -20.94 -29.02 -22.85
CA ARG A 97 -22.32 -29.48 -22.65
C ARG A 97 -23.31 -28.31 -22.73
N VAL A 98 -23.01 -27.17 -22.09
CA VAL A 98 -23.86 -25.97 -22.13
C VAL A 98 -23.92 -25.39 -23.54
N ILE A 99 -22.78 -25.35 -24.26
CA ILE A 99 -22.71 -24.89 -25.65
C ILE A 99 -23.60 -25.76 -26.54
N GLN A 100 -23.49 -27.09 -26.44
CA GLN A 100 -24.31 -28.01 -27.23
C GLN A 100 -25.82 -27.92 -26.91
N ALA A 101 -26.18 -27.64 -25.65
CA ALA A 101 -27.57 -27.46 -25.25
C ALA A 101 -28.18 -26.19 -25.86
N LEU A 102 -27.41 -25.09 -25.84
CA LEU A 102 -27.77 -23.84 -26.51
C LEU A 102 -27.97 -24.03 -28.02
N GLU A 103 -27.10 -24.80 -28.68
CA GLU A 103 -27.22 -25.10 -30.10
C GLU A 103 -28.46 -25.95 -30.45
N ARG A 104 -28.94 -26.77 -29.52
CA ARG A 104 -30.15 -27.61 -29.70
C ARG A 104 -31.44 -26.94 -29.20
N GLY A 105 -31.34 -25.77 -28.57
CA GLY A 105 -32.49 -25.08 -27.96
C GLY A 105 -33.04 -25.81 -26.73
N GLU A 106 -32.21 -26.60 -26.05
CA GLU A 106 -32.56 -27.30 -24.81
C GLU A 106 -32.54 -26.33 -23.63
N ASN A 107 -33.28 -26.64 -22.56
CA ASN A 107 -33.25 -25.84 -21.34
C ASN A 107 -31.94 -26.12 -20.57
N ILE A 108 -31.20 -25.07 -20.26
CA ILE A 108 -29.92 -25.14 -19.54
C ILE A 108 -30.14 -25.56 -18.07
N ASP A 109 -31.29 -25.21 -17.49
CA ASP A 109 -31.61 -25.51 -16.08
C ASP A 109 -31.69 -27.02 -15.79
N ASP A 110 -31.98 -27.84 -16.80
CA ASP A 110 -32.07 -29.30 -16.69
C ASP A 110 -30.69 -29.99 -16.80
N LEU A 111 -29.64 -29.24 -17.15
CA LEU A 111 -28.30 -29.74 -17.43
C LEU A 111 -27.24 -29.28 -16.43
N LEU A 112 -27.52 -28.22 -15.67
CA LEU A 112 -26.68 -27.76 -14.58
C LEU A 112 -26.98 -28.60 -13.34
N ASP A 113 -25.93 -28.98 -12.61
CA ASP A 113 -26.12 -29.50 -11.26
C ASP A 113 -26.80 -28.40 -10.42
N PRO A 114 -27.76 -28.75 -9.54
CA PRO A 114 -28.38 -27.77 -8.65
C PRO A 114 -27.26 -27.04 -7.90
N THR A 115 -27.38 -25.71 -7.76
CA THR A 115 -26.39 -24.90 -7.03
C THR A 115 -26.03 -25.61 -5.72
N ALA A 116 -24.73 -25.80 -5.45
CA ALA A 116 -24.21 -26.53 -4.30
C ALA A 116 -24.68 -25.99 -2.91
N ALA A 117 -25.45 -24.90 -2.89
CA ALA A 117 -26.32 -24.56 -1.77
C ALA A 117 -27.66 -25.30 -1.93
N GLY A 118 -27.70 -26.56 -1.48
CA GLY A 118 -28.92 -27.36 -1.45
C GLY A 118 -30.09 -26.66 -0.75
N LEU A 119 -31.31 -27.04 -1.14
CA LEU A 119 -32.57 -26.53 -0.57
C LEU A 119 -32.81 -26.93 0.90
N ASP A 120 -31.95 -27.80 1.47
CA ASP A 120 -31.83 -28.00 2.91
C ASP A 120 -30.80 -27.01 3.44
N GLY A 121 -31.28 -25.82 3.80
CA GLY A 121 -30.54 -24.90 4.64
C GLY A 121 -30.07 -25.64 5.88
N GLY A 122 -28.75 -25.84 5.97
CA GLY A 122 -28.09 -26.45 7.12
C GLY A 122 -28.65 -25.86 8.41
N GLY A 123 -29.14 -26.76 9.26
CA GLY A 123 -29.68 -26.44 10.57
C GLY A 123 -28.70 -25.57 11.35
N ASN A 124 -29.28 -24.66 12.15
CA ASN A 124 -28.65 -23.77 13.11
C ASN A 124 -27.12 -23.87 13.21
N ASN A 125 -26.48 -22.80 12.71
CA ASN A 125 -25.13 -22.33 13.01
C ASN A 125 -24.14 -22.47 11.84
N GLY A 126 -23.81 -21.32 11.22
CA GLY A 126 -22.83 -21.22 10.14
C GLY A 126 -23.10 -20.07 9.15
N GLY A 127 -24.22 -19.37 9.28
CA GLY A 127 -24.38 -18.06 8.65
C GLY A 127 -23.38 -17.08 9.25
N ASN A 128 -22.59 -16.46 8.39
CA ASN A 128 -21.68 -15.36 8.65
C ASN A 128 -22.31 -14.33 9.60
N ASP A 129 -21.93 -14.41 10.87
CA ASP A 129 -22.04 -13.27 11.77
C ASP A 129 -21.05 -12.24 11.20
N PHE A 130 -21.61 -11.33 10.39
CA PHE A 130 -21.01 -10.04 10.11
C PHE A 130 -20.29 -9.57 11.38
N VAL A 131 -19.08 -9.04 11.22
CA VAL A 131 -18.39 -8.36 12.30
C VAL A 131 -19.39 -7.37 12.90
N ARG A 132 -19.98 -7.73 14.04
CA ARG A 132 -20.63 -6.78 14.91
C ARG A 132 -19.46 -6.04 15.51
N LEU A 133 -19.04 -4.96 14.84
CA LEU A 133 -18.44 -3.87 15.58
C LEU A 133 -19.51 -3.54 16.61
N LEU A 134 -19.26 -3.90 17.88
CA LEU A 134 -19.84 -3.09 18.93
C LEU A 134 -19.46 -1.68 18.50
N ARG A 135 -20.47 -0.86 18.20
CA ARG A 135 -20.28 0.57 18.28
C ARG A 135 -19.70 0.76 19.66
N ILE A 136 -18.39 0.95 19.73
CA ILE A 136 -17.80 1.56 20.89
C ILE A 136 -18.47 2.92 20.88
N THR A 137 -19.54 3.04 21.67
CA THR A 137 -19.99 4.35 22.11
C THR A 137 -18.92 4.73 23.11
N GLU A 138 -17.77 5.14 22.58
CA GLU A 138 -16.82 5.87 23.34
C GLU A 138 -17.55 7.16 23.62
N SER A 139 -18.14 7.22 24.81
CA SER A 139 -18.29 8.51 25.45
C SER A 139 -16.88 9.07 25.46
N LEU A 140 -16.59 9.98 24.53
CA LEU A 140 -15.53 10.94 24.71
C LEU A 140 -15.85 11.57 26.06
N THR A 141 -15.25 11.06 27.14
CA THR A 141 -14.94 11.96 28.22
C THR A 141 -14.05 12.95 27.52
N THR A 142 -14.59 14.13 27.20
CA THR A 142 -13.73 15.29 27.15
C THR A 142 -12.94 15.16 28.45
N GLN A 143 -11.65 14.86 28.35
CA GLN A 143 -10.74 15.31 29.38
C GLN A 143 -10.90 16.83 29.30
N GLY A 144 -11.91 17.33 30.00
CA GLY A 144 -11.95 18.71 30.38
C GLY A 144 -10.64 18.87 31.11
N PHE A 145 -9.69 19.54 30.46
CA PHE A 145 -8.57 20.10 31.16
C PHE A 145 -9.18 20.87 32.31
N VAL A 146 -9.09 20.32 33.51
CA VAL A 146 -9.32 21.09 34.72
C VAL A 146 -8.12 22.01 34.77
N PHE A 147 -8.25 23.18 34.16
CA PHE A 147 -7.44 24.32 34.54
C PHE A 147 -7.79 24.56 36.00
N GLY A 148 -6.95 24.04 36.89
CA GLY A 148 -7.01 24.44 38.29
C GLY A 148 -6.88 25.96 38.28
N ASP A 149 -7.96 26.64 38.68
CA ASP A 149 -7.96 28.08 38.85
C ASP A 149 -6.71 28.45 39.66
N ALA A 150 -5.84 29.20 39.02
CA ALA A 150 -4.67 29.80 39.65
C ALA A 150 -5.14 30.96 40.53
N ALA A 151 -5.81 30.66 41.65
CA ALA A 151 -5.97 31.56 42.77
C ALA A 151 -6.45 30.79 44.01
N SER A 152 -5.75 31.00 45.12
CA SER A 152 -6.07 30.57 46.49
C SER A 152 -5.67 29.14 46.91
N ARG A 153 -4.37 28.94 47.12
CA ARG A 153 -3.91 28.25 48.34
C ARG A 153 -2.89 29.10 49.08
N GLU A 154 -3.43 30.02 49.88
CA GLU A 154 -2.79 30.50 51.09
C GLU A 154 -2.51 29.32 52.04
N GLY A 155 -1.32 29.29 52.64
CA GLY A 155 -0.90 28.41 53.73
C GLY A 155 -0.44 27.01 53.27
N LEU A 156 0.82 26.61 53.41
CA LEU A 156 1.76 26.83 54.51
C LEU A 156 3.20 26.71 53.98
N SER A 157 4.09 27.61 54.42
CA SER A 157 5.54 27.42 54.47
C SER A 157 5.96 27.48 55.96
N PRO A 158 7.07 26.86 56.43
CA PRO A 158 8.41 27.25 55.97
C PRO A 158 9.51 26.15 55.86
N GLN A 159 10.42 26.38 54.90
CA GLN A 159 11.90 26.25 54.95
C GLN A 159 12.58 24.87 55.03
N GLU A 160 13.75 24.59 54.43
CA GLU A 160 14.54 25.07 53.27
C GLU A 160 15.40 23.86 52.86
N ASP A 161 15.55 23.58 51.56
CA ASP A 161 16.88 23.29 51.00
C ASP A 161 16.86 23.54 49.50
N GLY A 162 17.82 24.34 49.03
CA GLY A 162 17.81 24.98 47.72
C GLY A 162 18.18 24.07 46.57
N VAL A 163 17.21 23.35 46.00
CA VAL A 163 17.34 22.77 44.66
C VAL A 163 16.28 23.40 43.77
N THR A 164 16.70 24.37 42.97
CA THR A 164 15.93 24.82 41.80
C THR A 164 15.85 23.65 40.83
N VAL A 165 14.79 22.85 40.90
CA VAL A 165 14.41 21.95 39.80
C VAL A 165 13.89 22.85 38.70
N GLY A 166 14.79 23.25 37.81
CA GLY A 166 14.43 23.86 36.54
C GLY A 166 13.37 22.98 35.88
N GLY A 167 12.30 23.62 35.40
CA GLY A 167 11.17 22.93 34.81
C GLY A 167 11.64 21.82 33.87
N VAL A 168 11.28 20.59 34.22
CA VAL A 168 11.46 19.45 33.31
C VAL A 168 10.49 19.71 32.17
N ALA A 169 11.00 20.32 31.10
CA ALA A 169 10.39 20.20 29.81
C ALA A 169 10.28 18.70 29.54
N THR A 170 9.06 18.18 29.47
CA THR A 170 8.81 16.84 28.96
C THR A 170 9.02 16.90 27.44
N SER A 171 10.27 17.09 27.00
CA SER A 171 10.65 16.78 25.62
C SER A 171 10.43 15.29 25.47
N ASN A 172 9.52 14.87 24.58
CA ASN A 172 9.52 13.49 24.10
C ASN A 172 10.90 13.27 23.44
N PRO A 173 11.82 12.49 24.03
CA PRO A 173 13.20 12.45 23.55
C PRO A 173 13.35 11.60 22.28
N PHE A 174 12.27 10.94 21.84
CA PHE A 174 12.23 10.16 20.63
C PHE A 174 11.55 10.99 19.55
N ASN A 175 12.34 11.51 18.61
CA ASN A 175 11.85 11.76 17.26
C ASN A 175 11.35 10.41 16.67
N PHE A 176 10.40 10.36 15.74
CA PHE A 176 10.14 9.20 14.88
C PHE A 176 10.59 9.52 13.45
N ALA A 177 10.90 8.51 12.64
CA ALA A 177 11.18 8.78 11.24
C ALA A 177 9.84 8.98 10.49
N PRO A 178 9.79 9.85 9.48
CA PRO A 178 8.60 10.00 8.66
C PRO A 178 8.33 8.73 7.84
N VAL A 179 7.11 8.62 7.30
CA VAL A 179 6.69 7.58 6.37
C VAL A 179 6.42 8.23 5.01
N ALA A 180 7.19 7.86 3.98
CA ALA A 180 6.94 8.30 2.61
C ALA A 180 5.91 7.38 1.94
N GLU A 181 5.03 7.97 1.14
CA GLU A 181 3.88 7.30 0.52
C GLU A 181 4.10 7.12 -0.99
N ASP A 182 3.62 6.02 -1.57
CA ASP A 182 3.62 5.88 -3.02
C ASP A 182 2.60 6.83 -3.65
N VAL A 183 2.97 7.46 -4.76
CA VAL A 183 2.13 8.45 -5.45
C VAL A 183 2.12 8.19 -6.96
N ALA A 184 1.06 8.62 -7.63
CA ALA A 184 0.93 8.48 -9.06
C ALA A 184 0.27 9.71 -9.72
N ALA A 185 0.65 9.96 -10.98
CA ALA A 185 0.01 10.95 -11.84
C ALA A 185 -0.19 10.37 -13.24
N THR A 186 -1.19 10.88 -13.94
CA THR A 186 -1.48 10.53 -15.33
C THR A 186 -1.47 11.78 -16.20
N GLY A 187 -0.96 11.66 -17.42
CA GLY A 187 -1.02 12.72 -18.42
C GLY A 187 -0.76 12.19 -19.81
N GLN A 188 -0.93 13.05 -20.81
CA GLN A 188 -0.64 12.72 -22.20
C GLN A 188 0.85 12.87 -22.49
N GLU A 189 1.38 12.09 -23.42
CA GLU A 189 2.75 12.21 -23.93
C GLU A 189 3.03 13.56 -24.58
N ASP A 190 2.02 14.19 -25.18
CA ASP A 190 2.13 15.51 -25.80
C ASP A 190 2.01 16.67 -24.80
N ALA A 191 1.80 16.36 -23.51
CA ALA A 191 1.72 17.37 -22.49
C ALA A 191 3.06 18.10 -22.32
N ALA A 192 3.02 19.43 -22.24
CA ALA A 192 4.20 20.23 -21.97
C ALA A 192 4.91 19.80 -20.66
N SER A 193 4.14 19.39 -19.65
CA SER A 193 4.61 18.62 -18.50
C SER A 193 3.44 17.98 -17.74
N ILE A 194 3.75 16.98 -16.91
CA ILE A 194 2.84 16.31 -16.00
C ILE A 194 3.30 16.60 -14.58
N SER A 195 2.46 17.25 -13.77
CA SER A 195 2.78 17.53 -12.36
C SER A 195 2.42 16.36 -11.44
N LEU A 196 3.28 16.06 -10.48
CA LEU A 196 3.05 15.07 -9.44
C LEU A 196 3.49 15.64 -8.09
N THR A 197 2.64 15.47 -7.07
CA THR A 197 2.93 15.92 -5.70
C THR A 197 3.38 14.74 -4.86
N LEU A 198 4.59 14.83 -4.30
CA LEU A 198 5.15 13.87 -3.37
C LEU A 198 4.42 13.94 -2.02
N ALA A 199 4.30 12.80 -1.36
CA ALA A 199 3.60 12.68 -0.09
C ALA A 199 4.43 11.90 0.95
N ALA A 200 4.32 12.35 2.20
CA ALA A 200 4.83 11.70 3.39
C ALA A 200 4.08 12.21 4.63
N SER A 201 4.02 11.39 5.67
CA SER A 201 3.44 11.70 6.97
C SER A 201 4.45 11.49 8.09
N ASP A 202 4.29 12.22 9.19
CA ASP A 202 5.14 12.13 10.37
C ASP A 202 4.24 12.25 11.63
N ILE A 203 4.47 11.38 12.62
CA ILE A 203 3.60 11.27 13.81
C ILE A 203 3.94 12.31 14.88
N ASP A 204 5.16 12.81 14.90
CA ASP A 204 5.67 13.72 15.94
C ASP A 204 6.46 14.91 15.38
N GLY A 205 6.55 15.04 14.06
CA GLY A 205 7.22 16.12 13.36
C GLY A 205 6.47 16.63 12.13
N ALA A 206 7.21 17.38 11.31
CA ALA A 206 6.77 17.84 10.01
C ALA A 206 7.82 17.47 8.95
N ILE A 207 7.37 17.23 7.71
CA ILE A 207 8.27 16.94 6.60
C ILE A 207 9.03 18.21 6.20
N ALA A 208 10.35 18.16 6.23
CA ALA A 208 11.23 19.25 5.84
C ALA A 208 11.61 19.22 4.36
N SER A 209 11.85 18.03 3.80
CA SER A 209 12.23 17.88 2.38
C SER A 209 12.02 16.47 1.85
N TYR A 210 12.04 16.31 0.53
CA TYR A 210 12.07 15.05 -0.18
C TYR A 210 13.40 14.90 -0.94
N THR A 211 14.08 13.75 -0.80
CA THR A 211 15.30 13.46 -1.55
C THR A 211 15.01 12.44 -2.66
N ILE A 212 15.36 12.78 -3.89
CA ILE A 212 15.18 11.93 -5.07
C ILE A 212 16.30 10.89 -5.12
N THR A 213 15.97 9.59 -5.15
CA THR A 213 16.96 8.49 -5.05
C THR A 213 17.14 7.70 -6.34
N SER A 214 16.22 7.86 -7.30
CA SER A 214 16.38 7.41 -8.69
C SER A 214 15.68 8.39 -9.64
N LEU A 215 15.92 8.27 -10.94
CA LEU A 215 15.22 9.06 -11.97
C LEU A 215 14.32 8.14 -12.81
N PRO A 216 13.30 8.70 -13.49
CA PRO A 216 12.52 7.99 -14.49
C PRO A 216 13.41 7.50 -15.65
N SER A 217 13.08 6.33 -16.22
CA SER A 217 13.82 5.81 -17.38
C SER A 217 13.43 6.51 -18.69
N ASN A 218 12.26 7.15 -18.71
CA ASN A 218 11.74 7.92 -19.84
C ASN A 218 11.23 9.28 -19.34
N GLY A 219 11.60 10.34 -20.05
CA GLY A 219 11.29 11.73 -19.69
C GLY A 219 12.35 12.39 -18.80
N VAL A 220 12.15 13.68 -18.53
CA VAL A 220 13.05 14.51 -17.69
C VAL A 220 12.24 15.15 -16.57
N LEU A 221 12.74 15.06 -15.33
CA LEU A 221 12.12 15.67 -14.16
C LEU A 221 12.63 17.09 -13.93
N TYR A 222 11.71 17.97 -13.53
CA TYR A 222 11.96 19.36 -13.19
C TYR A 222 11.36 19.72 -11.84
N ARG A 223 12.01 20.66 -11.17
CA ARG A 223 11.59 21.19 -9.86
C ARG A 223 10.48 22.23 -9.99
N ASP A 224 10.39 22.89 -11.13
CA ASP A 224 9.51 24.03 -11.36
C ASP A 224 8.66 23.87 -12.63
N SER A 225 7.49 24.50 -12.64
CA SER A 225 6.58 24.49 -13.78
C SER A 225 7.10 25.27 -15.00
N ALA A 226 8.13 26.10 -14.83
CA ALA A 226 8.80 26.78 -15.94
C ALA A 226 9.89 25.92 -16.60
N LEU A 227 10.09 24.68 -16.14
CA LEU A 227 11.01 23.69 -16.71
C LEU A 227 12.46 24.20 -16.78
N SER A 228 12.87 24.98 -15.78
CA SER A 228 14.17 25.65 -15.75
C SER A 228 15.21 24.91 -14.91
N GLN A 229 14.77 24.08 -13.96
CA GLN A 229 15.63 23.35 -13.04
C GLN A 229 15.38 21.85 -13.15
N VAL A 230 16.28 21.17 -13.86
CA VAL A 230 16.31 19.70 -13.93
C VAL A 230 16.62 19.13 -12.55
N ILE A 231 15.99 18.00 -12.22
CA ILE A 231 16.25 17.24 -11.00
C ILE A 231 17.25 16.13 -11.28
N ASP A 232 18.29 16.04 -10.44
CA ASP A 232 19.26 14.94 -10.43
C ASP A 232 19.08 14.01 -9.21
N VAL A 233 19.69 12.82 -9.26
CA VAL A 233 19.71 11.91 -8.11
C VAL A 233 20.47 12.55 -6.95
N GLY A 234 19.86 12.54 -5.77
CA GLY A 234 20.37 13.14 -4.55
C GLY A 234 19.86 14.55 -4.29
N ASP A 235 19.11 15.15 -5.23
CA ASP A 235 18.52 16.46 -5.02
C ASP A 235 17.48 16.45 -3.90
N SER A 236 17.55 17.47 -3.05
CA SER A 236 16.58 17.76 -2.02
C SER A 236 15.55 18.78 -2.51
N ILE A 237 14.28 18.41 -2.40
CA ILE A 237 13.09 19.10 -2.88
C ILE A 237 12.25 19.55 -1.68
N THR A 238 12.06 20.86 -1.50
CA THR A 238 11.26 21.41 -0.39
C THR A 238 9.83 21.73 -0.78
N SER A 239 9.57 21.99 -2.07
CA SER A 239 8.22 22.07 -2.63
C SER A 239 7.83 20.69 -3.17
N PRO A 240 6.82 20.01 -2.62
CA PRO A 240 6.56 18.60 -2.89
C PRO A 240 6.15 18.30 -4.34
N THR A 241 5.83 19.32 -5.15
CA THR A 241 5.44 19.13 -6.54
C THR A 241 6.66 19.10 -7.47
N VAL A 242 6.73 18.07 -8.30
CA VAL A 242 7.69 17.90 -9.40
C VAL A 242 6.96 17.83 -10.74
N TYR A 243 7.68 18.07 -11.83
CA TYR A 243 7.12 18.14 -13.18
C TYR A 243 7.90 17.21 -14.11
N LEU A 244 7.23 16.24 -14.74
CA LEU A 244 7.82 15.38 -15.76
C LEU A 244 7.52 15.92 -17.15
N VAL A 245 8.54 16.06 -17.98
CA VAL A 245 8.39 16.18 -19.43
C VAL A 245 8.55 14.78 -20.02
N PRO A 246 7.50 14.17 -20.62
CA PRO A 246 7.60 12.86 -21.26
C PRO A 246 8.69 12.82 -22.36
N GLY A 247 9.21 11.63 -22.64
CA GLY A 247 10.06 11.44 -23.82
C GLY A 247 9.25 11.66 -25.10
N THR A 248 9.88 12.18 -26.15
CA THR A 248 9.21 12.44 -27.43
C THR A 248 8.52 11.18 -27.96
N ASN A 249 7.21 11.29 -28.21
CA ASN A 249 6.33 10.23 -28.72
C ASN A 249 6.36 8.94 -27.88
N TRP A 250 6.71 9.04 -26.60
CA TRP A 250 6.78 7.91 -25.69
C TRP A 250 5.54 7.84 -24.81
N PHE A 251 4.88 6.68 -24.79
CA PHE A 251 3.77 6.37 -23.89
C PHE A 251 4.05 5.10 -23.09
N GLY A 252 3.39 4.95 -21.94
CA GLY A 252 3.62 3.85 -21.00
C GLY A 252 3.78 4.33 -19.57
N SER A 253 4.38 3.50 -18.70
CA SER A 253 4.62 3.85 -17.29
C SER A 253 6.12 4.03 -17.03
N THR A 254 6.46 5.10 -16.32
CA THR A 254 7.83 5.43 -15.89
C THR A 254 7.78 5.88 -14.43
N SER A 255 8.82 5.59 -13.66
CA SER A 255 8.80 5.83 -12.22
C SER A 255 10.14 6.22 -11.66
N PHE A 256 10.12 6.89 -10.52
CA PHE A 256 11.30 7.23 -9.76
C PHE A 256 11.07 6.98 -8.27
N ARG A 257 12.15 6.91 -7.50
CA ARG A 257 12.10 6.67 -6.05
C ARG A 257 12.52 7.92 -5.29
N TYR A 258 11.97 8.07 -4.08
CA TYR A 258 12.32 9.16 -3.19
C TYR A 258 12.25 8.73 -1.71
N THR A 259 12.76 9.58 -0.84
CA THR A 259 12.62 9.51 0.63
C THR A 259 12.20 10.88 1.15
N ALA A 260 11.57 10.95 2.31
CA ALA A 260 11.27 12.18 3.03
C ALA A 260 12.23 12.35 4.21
N THR A 261 12.52 13.60 4.58
CA THR A 261 13.30 13.97 5.77
C THR A 261 12.48 14.92 6.62
N ASP A 262 12.38 14.64 7.91
CA ASP A 262 11.62 15.46 8.86
C ASP A 262 12.41 16.71 9.32
N ASN A 263 11.75 17.54 10.12
CA ASN A 263 12.33 18.76 10.71
C ASN A 263 13.41 18.52 11.79
N GLN A 264 13.70 17.26 12.10
CA GLN A 264 14.69 16.80 13.06
C GLN A 264 15.80 15.96 12.39
N GLY A 265 15.78 15.83 11.07
CA GLY A 265 16.79 15.18 10.24
C GLY A 265 16.66 13.66 10.07
N ARG A 266 15.56 13.00 10.45
CA ARG A 266 15.40 11.56 10.16
C ARG A 266 14.80 11.31 8.79
N ILE A 267 15.22 10.20 8.21
CA ILE A 267 14.90 9.79 6.84
C ILE A 267 13.87 8.65 6.88
N SER A 268 12.87 8.72 6.00
CA SER A 268 11.80 7.73 5.87
C SER A 268 12.23 6.42 5.18
N ASN A 269 11.28 5.50 5.03
CA ASN A 269 11.31 4.48 3.99
C ASN A 269 11.43 5.09 2.58
N SER A 270 11.82 4.27 1.61
CA SER A 270 11.76 4.67 0.20
C SER A 270 10.37 4.42 -0.39
N ALA A 271 9.82 5.43 -1.05
CA ALA A 271 8.56 5.38 -1.79
C ALA A 271 8.79 5.51 -3.31
N THR A 272 7.77 5.14 -4.08
CA THR A 272 7.76 5.15 -5.54
C THR A 272 6.76 6.20 -6.04
N ALA A 273 7.23 7.06 -6.94
CA ALA A 273 6.38 7.98 -7.69
C ALA A 273 6.27 7.49 -9.13
N ILE A 274 5.03 7.29 -9.60
CA ILE A 274 4.71 6.71 -10.91
C ILE A 274 4.07 7.77 -11.81
N PHE A 275 4.50 7.83 -13.07
CA PHE A 275 3.79 8.55 -14.12
C PHE A 275 3.24 7.56 -15.13
N ASN A 276 1.94 7.67 -15.42
CA ASN A 276 1.27 6.93 -16.48
C ASN A 276 1.04 7.90 -17.66
N ILE A 277 1.69 7.61 -18.78
CA ILE A 277 1.68 8.46 -19.97
C ILE A 277 0.76 7.78 -20.98
N GLU A 278 -0.36 8.44 -21.24
CA GLU A 278 -1.36 8.02 -22.21
C GLU A 278 -0.91 8.37 -23.63
N SER A 279 -1.30 7.55 -24.59
CA SER A 279 -1.07 7.82 -26.00
C SER A 279 -2.14 8.74 -26.58
N VAL A 280 -1.73 9.62 -27.48
CA VAL A 280 -2.44 10.56 -28.32
C VAL A 280 -2.06 10.22 -29.76
N ASN A 281 -3.07 10.25 -30.64
CA ASN A 281 -2.85 9.92 -32.03
C ASN A 281 -2.36 11.14 -32.81
N ASP A 282 -1.13 11.09 -33.29
CA ASP A 282 -0.57 12.07 -34.21
C ASP A 282 -1.17 11.99 -35.61
N ALA A 283 -1.36 13.15 -36.26
CA ALA A 283 -1.71 13.19 -37.67
C ALA A 283 -0.50 12.80 -38.53
N PRO A 284 -0.68 12.03 -39.62
CA PRO A 284 0.42 11.74 -40.54
C PRO A 284 0.94 13.04 -41.16
N THR A 285 2.26 13.17 -41.27
CA THR A 285 2.90 14.31 -41.94
C THR A 285 3.54 13.86 -43.25
N ILE A 286 3.52 14.73 -44.26
CA ILE A 286 4.21 14.52 -45.52
C ILE A 286 5.06 15.77 -45.76
N THR A 287 6.37 15.60 -45.84
CA THR A 287 7.28 16.69 -46.23
C THR A 287 7.59 16.57 -47.71
N ILE A 288 7.26 17.60 -48.49
CA ILE A 288 7.55 17.69 -49.91
C ILE A 288 8.73 18.63 -50.11
N THR A 289 9.81 18.12 -50.68
CA THR A 289 10.94 18.92 -51.13
C THR A 289 10.86 19.08 -52.63
N ALA A 290 10.48 20.29 -53.07
CA ALA A 290 10.53 20.64 -54.49
C ALA A 290 11.99 20.80 -54.93
N ASN A 291 12.31 20.28 -56.10
CA ASN A 291 13.57 20.61 -56.75
C ASN A 291 13.42 21.98 -57.42
N ASP A 292 14.44 22.83 -57.28
CA ASP A 292 14.49 24.10 -58.02
C ASP A 292 14.82 23.79 -59.48
N PHE A 293 13.85 24.05 -60.35
CA PHE A 293 14.05 24.08 -61.79
C PHE A 293 14.08 25.54 -62.23
N THR A 294 15.09 25.90 -62.99
CA THR A 294 15.07 27.17 -63.74
C THR A 294 14.80 26.88 -65.20
N GLU A 295 13.96 27.70 -65.83
CA GLU A 295 13.48 27.50 -67.21
C GLU A 295 14.63 27.42 -68.24
N ASP A 296 15.77 28.01 -67.93
CA ASP A 296 16.89 28.23 -68.87
C ASP A 296 18.16 27.41 -68.57
N ASP A 297 18.24 26.61 -67.49
CA ASP A 297 19.45 25.84 -67.17
C ASP A 297 19.45 24.40 -67.70
N GLY A 298 18.36 23.97 -68.35
CA GLY A 298 18.20 22.61 -68.86
C GLY A 298 17.99 21.54 -67.78
N SER A 299 17.70 21.93 -66.53
CA SER A 299 17.37 21.00 -65.43
C SER A 299 15.99 20.36 -65.58
N ALA A 300 15.05 21.06 -66.22
CA ALA A 300 13.70 20.57 -66.48
C ALA A 300 13.65 19.77 -67.80
N VAL A 301 13.97 18.47 -67.72
CA VAL A 301 13.89 17.52 -68.85
C VAL A 301 12.79 16.49 -68.65
N ASP A 302 12.38 15.82 -69.75
CA ASP A 302 11.46 14.68 -69.65
C ASP A 302 12.05 13.59 -68.75
N GLY A 303 11.24 13.11 -67.79
CA GLY A 303 11.66 12.19 -66.75
C GLY A 303 12.35 12.81 -65.52
N ALA A 304 12.48 14.14 -65.43
CA ALA A 304 13.00 14.80 -64.24
C ALA A 304 12.04 14.67 -63.04
N VAL A 305 12.59 14.44 -61.84
CA VAL A 305 11.81 14.34 -60.60
C VAL A 305 11.52 15.74 -60.09
N ALA A 306 10.25 16.17 -60.17
CA ALA A 306 9.85 17.52 -59.78
C ALA A 306 10.00 17.81 -58.27
N ALA A 307 9.77 16.78 -57.45
CA ALA A 307 9.87 16.84 -56.01
C ALA A 307 10.08 15.42 -55.44
N THR A 308 10.69 15.34 -54.27
CA THR A 308 10.71 14.13 -53.46
C THR A 308 9.82 14.34 -52.24
N TYR A 309 9.23 13.27 -51.73
CA TYR A 309 8.49 13.33 -50.48
C TYR A 309 9.06 12.33 -49.47
N VAL A 310 8.93 12.67 -48.19
CA VAL A 310 9.11 11.76 -47.06
C VAL A 310 7.84 11.78 -46.23
N THR A 311 7.41 10.58 -45.83
CA THR A 311 6.24 10.32 -44.97
C THR A 311 6.69 9.89 -43.59
#